data_AF-A0AAD4M1G7-F1
#
_entry.id   AF-A0AAD4M1G7-F1
#
_cell.length_a   1.000
_cell.length_b   1.000
_cell.length_c   1.000
_cell.angle_alpha   90.00
_cell.angle_beta   90.00
_cell.angle_gamma   90.00
#
_symmetry.space_group_name_H-M   'P 1'
#
loop_
_entity.id
_entity.type
_entity.pdbx_description
1 polymer ?
#
loop_
_entity_poly.entity_id
_entity_poly.type
_entity_poly.pdbx_seq_one_letter_code
_entity_poly.pdbx_strand_id
1 'polypeptide(L)'
;MYLPLYQQIWSLTLWHRTAVAAFSSMLGFAWLWAVIDSQYHIVSFIGRTLLRQPASQWPPNSHRPWLATSVHDFWSFRWHQLLRHFFVTFGARPCGKSSGGGFTKATGLRVRGLLGWLWTMTWTVFWGAFLHDAWARRGLFSTEIFPDYVRPGKFLVNIIMQLSRSVL
;
A
#
# COMPACT_ATOMS: atom_id res chain seq x y z
N MET A 1 -9.63 -20.46 30.62
CA MET A 1 -8.86 -20.80 29.41
C MET A 1 -9.19 -19.75 28.36
N TYR A 2 -8.26 -18.87 27.97
CA TYR A 2 -8.54 -17.83 26.97
C TYR A 2 -8.69 -18.47 25.60
N LEU A 3 -9.83 -18.25 24.94
CA LEU A 3 -10.01 -18.63 23.55
C LEU A 3 -9.00 -17.90 22.66
N PRO A 4 -8.44 -18.56 21.62
CA PRO A 4 -7.60 -17.89 20.62
C PRO A 4 -8.32 -16.68 20.02
N LEU A 5 -7.58 -15.62 19.70
CA LEU A 5 -8.12 -14.34 19.18
C LEU A 5 -9.09 -14.54 17.99
N TYR A 6 -8.78 -15.49 17.10
CA TYR A 6 -9.66 -15.79 15.98
C TYR A 6 -11.03 -16.31 16.45
N GLN A 7 -11.08 -17.23 17.42
CA GLN A 7 -12.35 -17.76 17.93
C GLN A 7 -13.19 -16.70 18.64
N GLN A 8 -12.56 -15.71 19.29
CA GLN A 8 -13.27 -14.56 19.88
C GLN A 8 -13.89 -13.64 18.81
N ILE A 9 -13.19 -13.41 17.69
CA ILE A 9 -13.74 -12.63 16.57
C ILE A 9 -14.90 -13.41 15.91
N TRP A 10 -14.76 -14.73 15.76
CA TRP A 10 -15.77 -15.62 15.20
C TRP A 10 -16.97 -15.90 16.13
N SER A 11 -17.01 -15.34 17.35
CA SER A 11 -18.20 -15.38 18.22
C SER A 11 -19.02 -14.07 18.19
N LEU A 12 -18.49 -12.98 17.60
CA LEU A 12 -19.21 -11.71 17.46
C LEU A 12 -20.37 -11.84 16.46
N THR A 13 -21.38 -10.96 16.50
CA THR A 13 -22.40 -10.92 15.43
C THR A 13 -21.79 -10.47 14.11
N LEU A 14 -22.42 -10.81 12.98
CA LEU A 14 -21.91 -10.48 11.63
C LEU A 14 -21.54 -8.99 11.49
N TRP A 15 -22.38 -8.09 12.00
CA TRP A 15 -22.16 -6.64 11.96
C TRP A 15 -20.92 -6.18 12.73
N HIS A 16 -20.67 -6.77 13.91
CA HIS A 16 -19.46 -6.45 14.68
C HIS A 16 -18.20 -6.97 13.97
N ARG A 17 -18.27 -8.15 13.36
CA ARG A 17 -17.14 -8.70 12.59
C ARG A 17 -16.78 -7.83 11.40
N THR A 18 -17.78 -7.41 10.62
CA THR A 18 -17.55 -6.57 9.45
C THR A 18 -17.06 -5.18 9.86
N ALA A 19 -17.58 -4.61 10.96
CA ALA A 19 -17.10 -3.34 11.50
C ALA A 19 -15.63 -3.42 11.97
N VAL A 20 -15.27 -4.45 12.73
CA VAL A 20 -13.88 -4.68 13.19
C VAL A 20 -12.95 -4.92 12.01
N ALA A 21 -13.38 -5.68 11.01
CA ALA A 21 -12.60 -5.92 9.79
C ALA A 21 -12.41 -4.63 8.97
N ALA A 22 -13.45 -3.82 8.79
CA ALA A 22 -13.37 -2.55 8.08
C ALA A 22 -12.42 -1.56 8.80
N PHE A 23 -12.58 -1.41 10.11
CA PHE A 23 -11.71 -0.57 10.93
C PHE A 23 -10.24 -1.03 10.87
N SER A 24 -10.00 -2.33 11.03
CA SER A 24 -8.66 -2.90 10.94
C SER A 24 -8.05 -2.71 9.54
N SER A 25 -8.86 -2.80 8.48
CA SER A 25 -8.42 -2.56 7.10
C SER A 25 -8.05 -1.09 6.86
N MET A 26 -8.81 -0.16 7.42
CA MET A 26 -8.51 1.28 7.35
C MET A 26 -7.19 1.61 8.08
N LEU A 27 -7.00 1.04 9.28
CA LEU A 27 -5.75 1.20 10.03
C LEU A 27 -4.56 0.58 9.31
N GLY A 28 -4.74 -0.62 8.75
CA GLY A 28 -3.71 -1.28 7.95
C GLY A 28 -3.30 -0.45 6.73
N PHE A 29 -4.26 0.15 6.04
CA PHE A 29 -3.99 1.03 4.90
C PHE A 29 -3.23 2.30 5.32
N ALA A 30 -3.64 2.95 6.41
CA ALA A 30 -2.96 4.13 6.94
C ALA A 30 -1.52 3.83 7.39
N TRP A 31 -1.30 2.68 8.04
CA TRP A 31 0.02 2.22 8.44
C TRP A 31 0.91 1.95 7.23
N LEU A 32 0.41 1.24 6.23
CA LEU A 32 1.15 0.91 5.01
C LEU A 32 1.55 2.17 4.23
N TRP A 33 0.67 3.16 4.15
CA TRP A 33 1.00 4.48 3.61
C TRP A 33 2.12 5.16 4.41
N ALA A 34 1.99 5.24 5.74
CA ALA A 34 2.99 5.90 6.59
C ALA A 34 4.38 5.24 6.50
N VAL A 35 4.43 3.91 6.39
CA VAL A 35 5.66 3.16 6.19
C VAL A 35 6.32 3.50 4.85
N ILE A 36 5.55 3.52 3.76
CA ILE A 36 6.10 3.81 2.44
C ILE A 36 6.54 5.28 2.33
N ASP A 37 5.78 6.20 2.91
CA ASP A 37 6.09 7.63 2.93
C ASP A 37 7.35 7.93 3.77
N SER A 38 7.45 7.33 4.96
CA SER A 38 8.64 7.45 5.82
C SER A 38 9.90 6.87 5.16
N GLN A 39 9.80 5.69 4.51
CA GLN A 39 10.92 5.13 3.75
C GLN A 39 11.38 6.06 2.63
N TYR A 40 10.44 6.65 1.88
CA TYR A 40 10.77 7.63 0.85
C TYR A 40 11.51 8.85 1.42
N HIS A 41 11.07 9.37 2.56
CA HIS A 41 11.73 10.48 3.23
C HIS A 41 13.14 10.12 3.74
N ILE A 42 13.33 8.92 4.29
CA ILE A 42 14.66 8.43 4.70
C ILE A 42 15.60 8.33 3.50
N VAL A 43 15.15 7.70 2.41
CA VAL A 43 15.99 7.49 1.22
C VAL A 43 16.29 8.81 0.53
N SER A 44 15.31 9.71 0.41
CA SER A 44 15.54 11.05 -0.16
C SER A 44 16.46 11.90 0.70
N PHE A 45 16.38 11.80 2.04
CA PHE A 45 17.32 12.45 2.94
C PHE A 45 18.75 11.93 2.74
N ILE A 46 18.93 10.61 2.68
CA ILE A 46 20.23 9.97 2.41
C ILE A 46 20.78 10.41 1.04
N GLY A 47 19.96 10.36 -0.01
CA GLY A 47 20.37 10.75 -1.36
C GLY A 47 20.76 12.22 -1.47
N ARG A 48 20.04 13.11 -0.80
CA ARG A 48 20.34 14.55 -0.80
C ARG A 48 21.55 14.90 0.05
N THR A 49 21.74 14.25 1.20
CA THR A 49 22.82 14.58 2.14
C THR A 49 24.13 13.86 1.82
N LEU A 50 24.10 12.54 1.63
CA LEU A 50 25.30 11.74 1.41
C LEU A 50 25.71 11.73 -0.06
N LEU A 51 24.74 11.59 -0.97
CA LEU A 51 25.02 11.49 -2.42
C LEU A 51 24.93 12.84 -3.15
N ARG A 52 24.66 13.94 -2.41
CA ARG A 52 24.57 15.31 -2.92
C ARG A 52 23.63 15.46 -4.12
N GLN A 53 22.56 14.66 -4.16
CA GLN A 53 21.60 14.72 -5.26
C GLN A 53 20.70 15.96 -5.17
N PRO A 54 20.37 16.60 -6.30
CA PRO A 54 19.47 17.75 -6.32
C PRO A 54 18.05 17.34 -5.93
N ALA A 55 17.33 18.24 -5.24
CA ALA A 55 15.96 17.99 -4.77
C ALA A 55 14.97 17.66 -5.91
N SER A 56 15.25 18.12 -7.13
CA SER A 56 14.45 17.83 -8.32
C SER A 56 14.44 16.35 -8.71
N GLN A 57 15.44 15.56 -8.30
CA GLN A 57 15.46 14.11 -8.51
C GLN A 57 14.54 13.34 -7.55
N TRP A 58 14.05 14.01 -6.50
CA TRP A 58 13.20 13.43 -5.46
C TRP A 58 11.80 14.06 -5.46
N PRO A 59 10.99 13.84 -6.50
CA PRO A 59 9.63 14.36 -6.56
C PRO A 59 8.73 13.67 -5.52
N PRO A 60 7.76 14.37 -4.90
CA PRO A 60 6.93 13.82 -3.83
C PRO A 60 6.29 12.47 -4.19
N ASN A 61 6.37 11.51 -3.28
CA ASN A 61 5.84 10.17 -3.50
C ASN A 61 4.31 10.14 -3.49
N SER A 62 3.66 10.92 -2.62
CA SER A 62 2.20 11.03 -2.59
C SER A 62 1.77 12.49 -2.42
N HIS A 63 0.62 12.85 -2.99
CA HIS A 63 0.07 14.21 -2.94
C HIS A 63 -1.29 14.23 -2.26
N ARG A 64 -1.28 14.22 -0.91
CA ARG A 64 -2.48 14.34 -0.05
C ARG A 64 -3.64 13.47 -0.56
N PRO A 65 -3.51 12.13 -0.52
CA PRO A 65 -4.49 11.21 -1.11
C PRO A 65 -5.90 11.34 -0.53
N TRP A 66 -6.05 11.80 0.71
CA TRP A 66 -7.35 12.06 1.37
C TRP A 66 -8.14 13.23 0.77
N LEU A 67 -7.53 14.07 -0.06
CA LEU A 67 -8.23 15.15 -0.78
C LEU A 67 -8.72 14.73 -2.18
N ALA A 68 -8.62 13.44 -2.52
CA ALA A 68 -9.08 12.94 -3.81
C ALA A 68 -10.61 13.05 -3.93
N THR A 69 -11.09 13.63 -5.03
CA THR A 69 -12.53 13.75 -5.31
C THR A 69 -13.08 12.61 -6.16
N SER A 70 -12.21 11.75 -6.68
CA SER A 70 -12.58 10.56 -7.46
C SER A 70 -11.54 9.44 -7.34
N VAL A 71 -11.95 8.22 -7.65
CA VAL A 71 -11.05 7.04 -7.70
C VAL A 71 -9.92 7.23 -8.70
N HIS A 72 -10.21 7.85 -9.85
CA HIS A 72 -9.19 8.16 -10.85
C HIS A 72 -8.18 9.20 -10.34
N ASP A 73 -8.65 10.25 -9.66
CA ASP A 73 -7.78 11.28 -9.06
C ASP A 73 -6.88 10.68 -7.98
N PHE A 74 -7.46 9.84 -7.13
CA PHE A 74 -6.75 9.10 -6.08
C PHE A 74 -5.61 8.26 -6.66
N TRP A 75 -5.91 7.34 -7.58
CA TRP A 75 -4.93 6.39 -8.10
C TRP A 75 -3.93 6.98 -9.10
N SER A 76 -4.31 8.03 -9.83
CA SER A 76 -3.47 8.55 -10.92
C SER A 76 -2.48 9.62 -10.46
N PHE A 77 -2.90 10.52 -9.56
CA PHE A 77 -2.15 11.74 -9.26
C PHE A 77 -1.73 11.86 -7.80
N ARG A 78 -2.48 11.25 -6.88
CA ARG A 78 -2.30 11.49 -5.44
C ARG A 78 -1.66 10.32 -4.71
N TRP A 79 -1.94 9.10 -5.12
CA TRP A 79 -1.37 7.87 -4.55
C TRP A 79 -0.01 7.51 -5.18
N HIS A 80 0.83 6.77 -4.44
CA HIS A 80 2.25 6.45 -4.71
C HIS A 80 2.74 6.64 -6.16
N GLN A 81 3.28 7.81 -6.45
CA GLN A 81 3.85 8.19 -7.74
C GLN A 81 5.13 7.41 -8.07
N LEU A 82 5.82 6.84 -7.06
CA LEU A 82 6.96 5.95 -7.28
C LEU A 82 6.58 4.72 -8.10
N LEU A 83 5.44 4.09 -7.79
CA LEU A 83 4.95 2.93 -8.52
C LEU A 83 4.59 3.32 -9.96
N ARG A 84 3.93 4.46 -10.16
CA ARG A 84 3.64 4.99 -11.50
C ARG A 84 4.93 5.22 -12.29
N HIS A 85 5.94 5.84 -11.69
CA HIS A 85 7.22 6.05 -12.35
C HIS A 85 7.89 4.72 -12.71
N PHE A 86 7.88 3.75 -11.79
CA PHE A 86 8.40 2.41 -12.03
C PHE A 86 7.64 1.72 -13.18
N PHE A 87 6.32 1.74 -13.20
CA PHE A 87 5.50 1.15 -14.26
C PHE A 87 5.68 1.83 -15.61
N VAL A 88 5.81 3.16 -15.65
CA VAL A 88 6.08 3.87 -16.90
C VAL A 88 7.51 3.59 -17.39
N THR A 89 8.49 3.58 -16.50
CA THR A 89 9.91 3.43 -16.86
C THR A 89 10.31 2.00 -17.19
N PHE A 90 9.75 1.00 -16.50
CA PHE A 90 10.07 -0.42 -16.70
C PHE A 90 8.98 -1.21 -17.43
N GLY A 91 7.72 -0.75 -17.42
CA GLY A 91 6.62 -1.43 -18.13
C GLY A 91 6.32 -0.81 -19.51
N ALA A 92 6.16 0.51 -19.58
CA ALA A 92 5.74 1.17 -20.82
C ALA A 92 6.91 1.60 -21.74
N ARG A 93 7.99 2.13 -21.16
CA ARG A 93 9.14 2.68 -21.91
C ARG A 93 10.03 1.64 -22.61
N PRO A 94 10.32 0.45 -22.06
CA PRO A 94 11.14 -0.55 -22.75
C PRO A 94 10.43 -1.07 -24.00
N CYS A 95 9.11 -1.29 -23.94
CA CYS A 95 8.26 -1.61 -25.09
C CYS A 95 8.13 -0.48 -26.13
N GLY A 96 8.54 0.74 -25.79
CA GLY A 96 8.58 1.88 -26.72
C GLY A 96 9.98 2.18 -27.29
N LYS A 97 11.05 1.61 -26.70
CA LYS A 97 12.45 1.87 -27.08
C LYS A 97 13.15 0.69 -27.76
N SER A 98 12.80 -0.57 -27.43
CA SER A 98 13.31 -1.74 -28.20
C SER A 98 12.66 -1.85 -29.59
N SER A 99 11.62 -1.06 -29.82
CA SER A 99 10.95 -0.92 -31.10
C SER A 99 10.45 0.52 -31.17
N GLY A 100 10.94 1.31 -32.14
CA GLY A 100 10.49 2.68 -32.36
C GLY A 100 8.96 2.74 -32.47
N GLY A 101 8.28 3.04 -31.36
CA GLY A 101 6.81 3.03 -31.27
C GLY A 101 6.15 1.65 -31.39
N GLY A 102 6.78 0.55 -30.96
CA GLY A 102 6.29 -0.82 -31.16
C GLY A 102 4.93 -1.13 -30.56
N PHE A 103 4.64 -0.78 -29.30
CA PHE A 103 3.34 -1.10 -28.68
C PHE A 103 2.16 -0.41 -29.38
N THR A 104 2.29 0.89 -29.67
CA THR A 104 1.27 1.68 -30.39
C THR A 104 1.14 1.27 -31.85
N LYS A 105 2.23 0.85 -32.50
CA LYS A 105 2.21 0.35 -33.89
C LYS A 105 1.71 -1.10 -34.02
N ALA A 106 1.99 -1.96 -33.04
CA ALA A 106 1.61 -3.37 -33.05
C ALA A 106 0.16 -3.60 -32.60
N THR A 107 -0.35 -2.76 -31.69
CA THR A 107 -1.71 -2.92 -31.15
C THR A 107 -2.67 -1.82 -31.59
N GLY A 108 -2.19 -0.71 -32.16
CA GLY A 108 -3.00 0.46 -32.50
C GLY A 108 -3.53 1.23 -31.28
N LEU A 109 -3.24 0.78 -30.06
CA LEU A 109 -3.89 1.26 -28.85
C LEU A 109 -3.01 2.30 -28.14
N ARG A 110 -3.52 3.52 -28.00
CA ARG A 110 -2.91 4.53 -27.13
C ARG A 110 -3.03 4.05 -25.68
N VAL A 111 -1.92 4.09 -24.93
CA VAL A 111 -1.89 3.86 -23.46
C VAL A 111 -2.51 5.06 -22.72
N ARG A 112 -3.71 5.44 -23.13
CA ARG A 112 -4.60 6.44 -22.52
C ARG A 112 -6.00 5.86 -22.63
N GLY A 113 -6.57 5.42 -21.51
CA GLY A 113 -7.90 4.81 -21.44
C GLY A 113 -7.93 3.47 -20.71
N LEU A 114 -9.07 2.77 -20.79
CA LEU A 114 -9.39 1.58 -20.01
C LEU A 114 -8.36 0.45 -20.13
N LEU A 115 -7.78 0.24 -21.32
CA LEU A 115 -6.75 -0.79 -21.55
C LEU A 115 -5.42 -0.49 -20.86
N GLY A 116 -4.98 0.78 -20.86
CA GLY A 116 -3.79 1.19 -20.11
C GLY A 116 -4.04 1.10 -18.60
N TRP A 117 -5.26 1.39 -18.16
CA TRP A 117 -5.69 1.21 -16.78
C TRP A 117 -5.71 -0.28 -16.38
N LEU A 118 -6.33 -1.15 -17.19
CA LEU A 118 -6.39 -2.60 -16.96
C LEU A 118 -4.99 -3.21 -16.92
N TRP A 119 -4.12 -2.84 -17.87
CA TRP A 119 -2.72 -3.26 -17.86
C TRP A 119 -2.00 -2.85 -16.55
N THR A 120 -2.17 -1.59 -16.15
CA THR A 120 -1.58 -1.07 -14.91
C THR A 120 -2.14 -1.77 -13.69
N MET A 121 -3.44 -2.04 -13.65
CA MET A 121 -4.09 -2.76 -12.54
C MET A 121 -3.64 -4.20 -12.48
N THR A 122 -3.60 -4.94 -13.59
CA THR A 122 -3.09 -6.32 -13.62
C THR A 122 -1.65 -6.37 -13.12
N TRP A 123 -0.80 -5.46 -13.59
CA TRP A 123 0.60 -5.42 -13.17
C TRP A 123 0.76 -5.05 -11.69
N THR A 124 -0.03 -4.08 -11.21
CA THR A 124 -0.04 -3.66 -9.80
C THR A 124 -0.55 -4.76 -8.88
N VAL A 125 -1.65 -5.43 -9.25
CA VAL A 125 -2.25 -6.50 -8.46
C VAL A 125 -1.35 -7.74 -8.47
N PHE A 126 -0.77 -8.09 -9.61
CA PHE A 126 0.13 -9.24 -9.70
C PHE A 126 1.35 -9.07 -8.78
N TRP A 127 2.13 -8.00 -8.97
CA TRP A 127 3.31 -7.75 -8.12
C TRP A 127 2.94 -7.40 -6.68
N GLY A 128 1.84 -6.67 -6.48
CA GLY A 128 1.31 -6.35 -5.15
C GLY A 128 0.92 -7.61 -4.37
N ALA A 129 0.34 -8.61 -5.03
CA ALA A 129 0.02 -9.88 -4.40
C ALA A 129 1.27 -10.65 -3.96
N PHE A 130 2.32 -10.70 -4.79
CA PHE A 130 3.60 -11.33 -4.40
C PHE A 130 4.28 -10.59 -3.25
N LEU A 131 4.28 -9.25 -3.29
CA LEU A 131 4.85 -8.43 -2.23
C LEU A 131 4.08 -8.60 -0.92
N HIS A 132 2.75 -8.60 -0.96
CA HIS A 132 1.89 -8.86 0.19
C HIS A 132 2.07 -10.28 0.73
N ASP A 133 2.20 -11.31 -0.13
CA ASP A 133 2.48 -12.68 0.31
C ASP A 133 3.85 -12.77 1.00
N ALA A 134 4.87 -12.14 0.44
CA ALA A 134 6.20 -12.08 1.05
C ALA A 134 6.19 -11.34 2.41
N TRP A 135 5.46 -10.24 2.51
CA TRP A 135 5.27 -9.49 3.75
C TRP A 135 4.49 -10.29 4.79
N ALA A 136 3.46 -11.03 4.37
CA ALA A 136 2.71 -11.92 5.24
C ALA A 136 3.58 -13.04 5.79
N ARG A 137 4.35 -13.72 4.93
CA ARG A 137 5.29 -14.79 5.33
C ARG A 137 6.42 -14.31 6.23
N ARG A 138 6.84 -13.04 6.09
CA ARG A 138 7.88 -12.42 6.94
C ARG A 138 7.31 -11.69 8.16
N GLY A 139 6.03 -11.86 8.46
CA GLY A 139 5.42 -11.35 9.68
C GLY A 139 5.24 -9.82 9.74
N LEU A 140 5.34 -9.13 8.60
CA LEU A 140 5.21 -7.67 8.50
C LEU A 140 3.79 -7.20 8.89
N PHE A 141 2.75 -7.97 8.53
CA PHE A 141 1.37 -7.71 8.93
C PHE A 141 1.03 -8.18 10.36
N SER A 142 1.84 -9.07 10.93
CA SER A 142 1.69 -9.61 12.30
C SER A 142 2.49 -8.80 13.35
N THR A 143 3.17 -7.72 12.92
CA THR A 143 4.13 -6.96 13.74
C THR A 143 5.22 -7.83 14.37
N GLU A 144 5.53 -9.00 13.78
CA GLU A 144 6.52 -9.96 14.30
C GLU A 144 7.96 -9.46 14.15
N ILE A 145 8.15 -8.41 13.37
CA ILE A 145 9.42 -7.66 13.27
C ILE A 145 9.77 -7.01 14.61
N PHE A 146 8.77 -6.71 15.43
CA PHE A 146 8.96 -6.15 16.76
C PHE A 146 8.92 -7.26 17.82
N PRO A 147 9.87 -7.24 18.78
CA PRO A 147 9.81 -8.10 19.96
C PRO A 147 8.42 -8.06 20.62
N ASP A 148 7.98 -9.17 21.19
CA ASP A 148 6.59 -9.36 21.65
C ASP A 148 6.07 -8.26 22.60
N TYR A 149 6.96 -7.61 23.36
CA TYR A 149 6.63 -6.56 24.32
C TYR A 149 6.30 -5.20 23.69
N VAL A 150 6.70 -4.94 22.43
CA VAL A 150 6.50 -3.65 21.73
C VAL A 150 5.42 -3.72 20.64
N ARG A 151 4.66 -4.82 20.55
CA ARG A 151 3.67 -5.00 19.47
C ARG A 151 2.44 -4.10 19.64
N PRO A 152 2.27 -3.05 18.81
CA PRO A 152 1.17 -2.09 18.97
C PRO A 152 -0.21 -2.72 18.70
N GLY A 153 -0.26 -3.78 17.88
CA GLY A 153 -1.51 -4.52 17.61
C GLY A 153 -2.06 -5.23 18.85
N LYS A 154 -1.21 -5.88 19.65
CA LYS A 154 -1.62 -6.52 20.92
C LYS A 154 -2.13 -5.49 21.93
N PHE A 155 -1.47 -4.32 21.98
CA PHE A 155 -1.87 -3.22 22.85
C PHE A 155 -3.26 -2.66 22.49
N LEU A 156 -3.51 -2.35 21.21
CA LEU A 156 -4.81 -1.87 20.74
C LEU A 156 -5.94 -2.88 20.97
N VAL A 157 -5.69 -4.15 20.69
CA VAL A 157 -6.69 -5.22 20.90
C VAL A 157 -7.04 -5.36 22.38
N ASN A 158 -6.05 -5.27 23.29
CA ASN A 158 -6.31 -5.30 24.73
C ASN A 158 -7.15 -4.10 25.19
N ILE A 159 -6.89 -2.90 24.68
CA ILE A 159 -7.69 -1.71 24.98
C ILE A 159 -9.14 -1.89 24.49
N ILE A 160 -9.33 -2.32 23.24
CA ILE A 160 -10.66 -2.54 22.68
C ILE A 160 -11.43 -3.59 23.47
N MET A 161 -10.77 -4.70 23.86
CA MET A 161 -11.39 -5.73 24.69
C MET A 161 -11.71 -5.27 26.10
N GLN A 162 -10.89 -4.40 26.71
CA GLN A 162 -11.19 -3.81 28.00
C GLN A 162 -12.42 -2.91 27.92
N LEU A 163 -12.47 -2.04 26.90
CA LEU A 163 -13.60 -1.13 26.68
C LEU A 163 -14.89 -1.88 26.36
N SER A 164 -14.83 -2.97 25.59
CA SER A 164 -16.02 -3.77 25.28
C SER A 164 -16.55 -4.56 26.48
N ARG A 165 -15.68 -4.91 27.43
CA ARG A 165 -16.07 -5.63 28.66
C ARG A 165 -16.60 -4.72 29.75
N SER A 166 -16.23 -3.43 29.75
CA SER A 166 -16.76 -2.45 30.70
C SER A 166 -18.16 -1.92 30.37
N VAL A 167 -18.66 -2.24 29.17
CA VAL A 167 -19.98 -1.81 28.67
C VAL A 167 -21.04 -2.94 28.77
N LEU A 168 -20.61 -4.15 29.19
CA LEU A 168 -21.45 -5.32 29.51
C LEU A 168 -21.39 -5.58 31.01
#